data_AF-A0A7S1BIP5-F1
#
_entry.id   AF-A0A7S1BIP5-F1
#
_cell.length_a   1.000
_cell.length_b   1.000
_cell.length_c   1.000
_cell.angle_alpha   90.00
_cell.angle_beta   90.00
_cell.angle_gamma   90.00
#
_symmetry.space_group_name_H-M   'P 1'
#
loop_
_entity.id
_entity.type
_entity.pdbx_description
1 polymer ?
#
loop_
_entity_poly.entity_id
_entity_poly.type
_entity_poly.pdbx_seq_one_letter_code
_entity_poly.pdbx_strand_id
1 'polypeptide(L)'
;RMFGKFFVEPLFRPGAVEREARAIDAEFNMGLSADQWRQFQLTKSLSNHGHSFHKMGCGNYCTLTQNATSSPRPDLVRYWNDKYHAENMRLVVIGKSTLEELKEMVMETFADVRPHAGVGRLEEEDATPEATATTTATTTTTATAT
;
A
#
# COMPACT_ATOMS: atom_id res chain seq x y z
N ARG A 1 -12.72 -6.38 10.06
CA ARG A 1 -13.58 -5.18 10.20
C ARG A 1 -12.83 -3.92 10.68
N MET A 2 -12.17 -3.87 11.85
CA MET A 2 -11.48 -2.64 12.33
C MET A 2 -10.43 -2.08 11.37
N PHE A 3 -9.61 -2.94 10.75
CA PHE A 3 -8.59 -2.53 9.79
C PHE A 3 -9.18 -1.85 8.53
N GLY A 4 -10.32 -2.33 8.04
CA GLY A 4 -10.98 -1.76 6.85
C GLY A 4 -11.38 -0.29 7.03
N LYS A 5 -11.73 0.12 8.26
CA LYS A 5 -12.14 1.50 8.55
C LYS A 5 -11.04 2.53 8.27
N PHE A 6 -9.77 2.14 8.24
CA PHE A 6 -8.67 3.03 7.86
C PHE A 6 -8.77 3.50 6.40
N PHE A 7 -9.37 2.69 5.53
CA PHE A 7 -9.48 2.94 4.09
C PHE A 7 -10.86 3.46 3.67
N VAL A 8 -11.83 3.43 4.59
CA VAL A 8 -13.21 3.90 4.35
C VAL A 8 -13.44 5.27 4.99
N GLU A 9 -13.13 5.42 6.28
CA GLU A 9 -13.52 6.61 7.05
C GLU A 9 -12.52 6.95 8.19
N PRO A 10 -11.25 7.28 7.87
CA PRO A 10 -10.29 7.70 8.89
C PRO A 10 -10.68 9.05 9.50
N LEU A 11 -10.67 9.13 10.84
CA LEU A 11 -11.10 10.34 11.57
C LEU A 11 -10.05 11.46 11.60
N PHE A 12 -8.77 11.11 11.43
CA PHE A 12 -7.60 12.01 11.51
C PHE A 12 -7.64 13.01 12.67
N ARG A 13 -8.14 12.62 13.86
CA ARG A 13 -8.39 13.52 15.00
C ARG A 13 -7.22 14.48 15.25
N PRO A 14 -7.42 15.80 15.41
CA PRO A 14 -6.32 16.76 15.41
C PRO A 14 -5.25 16.46 16.47
N GLY A 15 -5.67 16.11 17.70
CA GLY A 15 -4.75 15.72 18.76
C GLY A 15 -4.06 14.36 18.56
N ALA A 16 -4.59 13.48 17.71
CA ALA A 16 -3.89 12.26 17.31
C ALA A 16 -2.82 12.57 16.26
N VAL A 17 -3.17 13.39 15.26
CA VAL A 17 -2.24 13.84 14.20
C VAL A 17 -1.05 14.59 14.80
N GLU A 18 -1.28 15.48 15.75
CA GLU A 18 -0.21 16.22 16.44
C GLU A 18 0.73 15.30 17.24
N ARG A 19 0.17 14.35 17.99
CA ARG A 19 1.00 13.36 18.72
C ARG A 19 1.81 12.49 17.77
N GLU A 20 1.21 12.09 16.65
CA GLU A 20 1.88 11.29 15.64
C GLU A 20 3.01 12.05 14.96
N ALA A 21 2.84 13.34 14.64
CA ALA A 21 3.91 14.17 14.10
C ALA A 21 5.12 14.24 15.03
N ARG A 22 4.91 14.27 16.35
CA ARG A 22 5.98 14.21 17.35
C ARG A 22 6.61 12.82 17.46
N ALA A 23 5.83 11.76 17.29
CA ALA A 23 6.35 10.39 17.25
C ALA A 23 7.28 10.20 16.04
N ILE A 24 6.88 10.68 14.85
CA ILE A 24 7.71 10.66 13.64
C ILE A 24 9.02 11.44 13.85
N ASP A 25 8.97 12.58 14.55
CA ASP A 25 10.18 13.34 14.89
C ASP A 25 11.11 12.55 15.82
N ALA A 26 10.57 11.85 16.81
CA ALA A 26 11.36 10.99 17.68
C ALA A 26 12.03 9.86 16.89
N GLU A 27 11.33 9.21 15.96
CA GLU A 27 11.89 8.20 15.06
C GLU A 27 13.00 8.76 14.16
N PHE A 28 12.78 9.96 13.60
CA PHE A 28 13.79 10.67 12.81
C PHE A 28 15.06 10.91 13.63
N ASN A 29 14.92 11.40 14.87
CA ASN A 29 16.05 11.67 15.76
C ASN A 29 16.81 10.39 16.15
N MET A 30 16.11 9.28 16.37
CA MET A 30 16.74 7.97 16.59
C MET A 30 17.51 7.47 15.36
N GLY A 31 17.06 7.82 14.16
CA GLY A 31 17.71 7.47 12.90
C GLY A 31 19.00 8.25 12.61
N LEU A 32 19.22 9.40 13.25
CA LEU A 32 20.36 10.28 12.93
C LEU A 32 21.74 9.65 13.17
N SER A 33 21.84 8.74 14.14
CA SER A 33 23.09 8.03 14.47
C SER A 33 23.28 6.72 13.71
N ALA A 34 22.29 6.28 12.92
CA ALA A 34 22.37 5.04 12.17
C ALA A 34 23.00 5.28 10.78
N ASP A 35 24.20 4.73 10.56
CA ASP A 35 24.94 4.93 9.32
C ASP A 35 24.18 4.50 8.07
N GLN A 36 23.38 3.45 8.15
CA GLN A 36 22.55 2.98 7.04
C GLN A 36 21.58 4.07 6.56
N TRP A 37 20.94 4.79 7.49
CA TRP A 37 20.01 5.88 7.18
C TRP A 37 20.75 7.11 6.63
N ARG A 38 21.91 7.44 7.22
CA ARG A 38 22.76 8.55 6.75
C ARG A 38 23.25 8.31 5.33
N GLN A 39 23.76 7.12 5.04
CA GLN A 39 24.24 6.74 3.71
C GLN A 39 23.09 6.77 2.70
N PHE A 40 21.93 6.21 3.04
CA PHE A 40 20.77 6.21 2.16
C PHE A 40 20.30 7.63 1.81
N GLN A 41 20.19 8.51 2.81
CA GLN A 41 19.78 9.89 2.56
C GLN A 41 20.87 10.70 1.83
N LEU A 42 22.15 10.41 2.05
CA LEU A 42 23.26 10.98 1.27
C LEU A 42 23.14 10.59 -0.21
N THR A 43 22.96 9.30 -0.52
CA THR A 43 22.76 8.81 -1.89
C THR A 43 21.59 9.51 -2.57
N LYS A 44 20.48 9.69 -1.86
CA LYS A 44 19.32 10.44 -2.37
C LYS A 44 19.63 11.91 -2.61
N SER A 45 20.36 12.55 -1.70
CA SER A 45 20.73 13.97 -1.84
C SER A 45 21.65 14.24 -3.04
N LEU A 46 22.47 13.26 -3.43
CA LEU A 46 23.35 13.31 -4.60
C LEU A 46 22.64 12.94 -5.92
N SER A 47 21.39 12.48 -5.85
CA SER A 47 20.59 12.20 -7.04
C SER A 47 20.00 13.48 -7.65
N ASN A 48 19.46 13.37 -8.86
CA ASN A 48 18.83 14.48 -9.57
C ASN A 48 17.75 15.17 -8.70
N HIS A 49 17.92 16.46 -8.43
CA HIS A 49 16.99 17.29 -7.65
C HIS A 49 15.56 17.34 -8.23
N GLY A 50 15.40 17.15 -9.54
CA GLY A 50 14.09 17.08 -10.19
C GLY A 50 13.37 15.73 -10.04
N HIS A 51 14.06 14.70 -9.52
CA HIS A 51 13.50 13.37 -9.38
C HIS A 51 12.96 13.11 -7.96
N SER A 52 11.83 12.41 -7.83
CA SER A 52 11.20 12.12 -6.52
C SER A 52 12.11 11.39 -5.54
N PHE A 53 13.10 10.62 -6.03
CA PHE A 53 14.10 9.94 -5.21
C PHE A 53 14.94 10.90 -4.35
N HIS A 54 15.10 12.16 -4.75
CA HIS A 54 15.86 13.16 -3.99
C HIS A 54 15.21 13.51 -2.64
N LYS A 55 13.88 13.37 -2.51
CA LYS A 55 13.11 13.84 -1.34
C LYS A 55 13.44 13.07 -0.06
N MET A 56 13.40 13.75 1.09
CA MET A 56 13.43 13.09 2.41
C MET A 56 12.09 12.40 2.67
N GLY A 57 12.11 11.07 2.78
CA GLY A 57 10.89 10.26 2.81
C GLY A 57 10.28 10.08 4.20
N CYS A 58 11.11 10.03 5.24
CA CYS A 58 10.67 9.81 6.61
C CYS A 58 9.93 11.01 7.21
N GLY A 59 10.28 12.22 6.78
CA GLY A 59 9.78 13.43 7.43
C GLY A 59 10.37 13.62 8.83
N ASN A 60 9.96 14.71 9.46
CA ASN A 60 10.21 15.11 10.84
C ASN A 60 9.20 16.21 11.20
N TYR A 61 9.20 16.70 12.43
CA TYR A 61 8.20 17.69 12.86
C TYR A 61 8.21 18.94 11.96
N CYS A 62 9.40 19.45 11.66
CA CYS A 62 9.62 20.62 10.80
C CYS A 62 9.01 20.46 9.40
N THR A 63 9.25 19.33 8.75
CA THR A 63 8.74 19.08 7.38
C THR A 63 7.24 18.82 7.35
N LEU A 64 6.66 18.24 8.41
CA LEU A 64 5.24 17.96 8.50
C LEU A 64 4.42 19.20 8.86
N THR A 65 4.91 20.07 9.75
CA THR A 65 4.22 21.30 10.15
C THR A 65 4.66 22.54 9.35
N GLN A 66 5.52 22.35 8.33
CA GLN A 66 6.08 23.41 7.49
C GLN A 66 6.81 24.50 8.28
N ASN A 67 7.52 24.13 9.36
CA ASN A 67 8.15 25.05 10.31
C ASN A 67 7.18 26.09 10.93
N ALA A 68 5.88 25.85 10.85
CA ALA A 68 4.83 26.74 11.32
C ALA A 68 4.00 26.07 12.43
N THR A 69 3.13 26.86 13.07
CA THR A 69 2.10 26.41 14.02
C THR A 69 0.88 25.77 13.33
N SER A 70 0.91 25.59 12.01
CA SER A 70 -0.22 25.00 11.26
C SER A 70 -0.22 23.47 11.38
N SER A 71 -1.42 22.91 11.55
CA SER A 71 -1.60 21.46 11.63
C SER A 71 -1.38 20.79 10.26
N PRO A 72 -0.69 19.63 10.18
CA PRO A 72 -0.56 18.86 8.94
C PRO A 72 -1.86 18.19 8.49
N ARG A 73 -2.91 18.23 9.31
CA ARG A 73 -4.18 17.51 9.06
C ARG A 73 -4.82 17.85 7.70
N PRO A 74 -4.92 19.10 7.24
CA PRO A 74 -5.54 19.40 5.94
C PRO A 74 -4.82 18.74 4.77
N ASP A 75 -3.48 18.77 4.78
CA ASP A 75 -2.66 18.13 3.75
C ASP A 75 -2.78 16.60 3.80
N LEU A 76 -2.82 16.02 5.01
CA LEU A 76 -3.07 14.59 5.22
C LEU A 76 -4.44 14.15 4.67
N VAL A 77 -5.49 14.90 4.96
CA VAL A 77 -6.85 14.63 4.44
C VAL A 77 -6.88 14.75 2.92
N ARG A 78 -6.24 15.79 2.36
CA ARG A 78 -6.13 15.95 0.90
C ARG A 78 -5.40 14.77 0.26
N TYR A 79 -4.27 14.36 0.83
CA TYR A 79 -3.48 13.24 0.32
C TYR A 79 -4.27 11.92 0.40
N TRP A 80 -4.96 11.66 1.50
CA TRP A 80 -5.82 10.47 1.63
C TRP A 80 -6.93 10.47 0.58
N ASN A 81 -7.60 11.61 0.36
CA ASN A 81 -8.62 11.72 -0.69
C ASN A 81 -8.07 11.49 -2.11
N ASP A 82 -6.84 11.92 -2.39
CA ASP A 82 -6.22 11.79 -3.70
C ASP A 82 -5.66 10.38 -3.96
N LYS A 83 -5.09 9.73 -2.93
CA LYS A 83 -4.31 8.49 -3.11
C LYS A 83 -4.97 7.22 -2.60
N TYR A 84 -5.86 7.31 -1.61
CA TYR A 84 -6.52 6.14 -1.02
C TYR A 84 -7.86 5.89 -1.71
N HIS A 85 -7.78 5.28 -2.90
CA HIS A 85 -8.92 4.78 -3.67
C HIS A 85 -8.67 3.35 -4.16
N ALA A 86 -9.74 2.62 -4.48
CA ALA A 86 -9.73 1.17 -4.68
C ALA A 86 -8.72 0.69 -5.73
N GLU A 87 -8.56 1.41 -6.84
CA GLU A 87 -7.70 1.04 -7.97
C GLU A 87 -6.21 1.01 -7.60
N ASN A 88 -5.80 1.83 -6.62
CA ASN A 88 -4.44 1.87 -6.08
C ASN A 88 -4.20 0.85 -4.96
N MET A 89 -5.21 0.06 -4.58
CA MET A 89 -5.11 -0.88 -3.47
C MET A 89 -5.04 -2.32 -3.95
N ARG A 90 -4.30 -3.14 -3.21
CA ARG A 90 -4.29 -4.61 -3.33
C ARG A 90 -4.43 -5.17 -1.92
N LEU A 91 -5.27 -6.19 -1.78
CA LEU A 91 -5.56 -6.81 -0.48
C LEU A 91 -5.21 -8.29 -0.54
N VAL A 92 -4.54 -8.78 0.49
CA VAL A 92 -4.27 -10.20 0.73
C VAL A 92 -4.89 -10.57 2.07
N VAL A 93 -5.70 -11.62 2.10
CA VAL A 93 -6.29 -12.16 3.33
C VAL A 93 -5.90 -13.63 3.45
N ILE A 94 -5.40 -14.01 4.62
CA ILE A 94 -5.04 -15.38 4.95
C ILE A 94 -5.87 -15.78 6.18
N GLY A 95 -6.56 -16.91 6.09
CA GLY A 95 -7.40 -17.42 7.17
C GLY A 95 -7.63 -18.91 7.04
N LYS A 96 -8.21 -19.50 8.08
CA LYS A 96 -8.58 -20.93 8.11
C LYS A 96 -9.95 -21.21 7.48
N SER A 97 -10.70 -20.15 7.17
CA SER A 97 -12.02 -20.20 6.54
C SER A 97 -11.93 -20.60 5.08
N THR A 98 -13.06 -21.02 4.53
CA THR A 98 -13.19 -21.32 3.09
C THR A 98 -13.04 -20.06 2.24
N LEU A 99 -12.79 -20.24 0.94
CA LEU A 99 -12.64 -19.11 0.01
C LEU A 99 -13.88 -18.22 -0.01
N GLU A 100 -15.08 -18.80 0.01
CA GLU A 100 -16.33 -18.05 -0.02
C GLU A 100 -16.54 -17.22 1.25
N GLU A 101 -16.27 -17.79 2.42
CA GLU A 101 -16.34 -17.07 3.70
C GLU A 101 -15.33 -15.90 3.74
N LEU A 102 -14.12 -16.11 3.22
CA LEU A 102 -13.10 -15.07 3.14
C LEU A 102 -13.52 -13.96 2.17
N LYS A 103 -14.09 -14.33 1.01
CA LYS A 103 -14.63 -13.39 0.03
C LYS A 103 -15.75 -12.54 0.62
N GLU A 104 -16.72 -13.17 1.30
CA GLU A 104 -17.82 -12.46 1.95
C GLU A 104 -17.32 -11.48 3.01
N MET A 105 -16.37 -11.90 3.86
CA MET A 105 -15.75 -11.03 4.87
C MET A 105 -15.05 -9.83 4.24
N VAL A 106 -14.37 -10.02 3.11
CA VAL A 106 -13.70 -8.96 2.36
C VAL A 106 -14.72 -7.98 1.80
N MET A 107 -15.77 -8.49 1.15
CA MET A 107 -16.83 -7.64 0.58
C MET A 107 -17.52 -6.83 1.68
N GLU A 108 -17.84 -7.43 2.81
CA GLU A 108 -18.44 -6.73 3.95
C GLU A 108 -17.51 -5.65 4.53
N THR A 109 -16.19 -5.83 4.48
CA THR A 109 -15.24 -4.92 5.11
C THR A 109 -14.73 -3.80 4.18
N PHE A 110 -14.61 -4.07 2.88
CA PHE A 110 -13.89 -3.21 1.93
C PHE A 110 -14.70 -2.76 0.71
N ALA A 111 -15.96 -3.21 0.54
CA ALA A 111 -16.79 -2.76 -0.58
C ALA A 111 -17.00 -1.24 -0.60
N ASP A 112 -16.96 -0.60 0.57
CA ASP A 112 -17.14 0.86 0.72
C ASP A 112 -15.86 1.68 0.46
N VAL A 113 -14.74 1.04 0.08
CA VAL A 113 -13.54 1.78 -0.33
C VAL A 113 -13.86 2.55 -1.61
N ARG A 114 -13.65 3.86 -1.57
CA ARG A 114 -14.05 4.76 -2.66
C ARG A 114 -13.27 4.45 -3.95
N PRO A 115 -13.93 4.45 -5.12
CA PRO A 115 -13.24 4.41 -6.41
C PRO A 115 -12.57 5.76 -6.71
N HIS A 116 -11.69 5.77 -7.71
CA HIS A 116 -11.12 7.01 -8.22
C HIS A 116 -12.20 7.86 -8.90
N ALA A 117 -12.15 9.17 -8.72
CA ALA A 117 -13.10 10.07 -9.38
C ALA A 117 -12.95 9.97 -10.91
N GLY A 118 -13.98 9.46 -11.60
CA GLY A 118 -14.03 9.37 -13.06
C GLY A 118 -13.82 7.98 -13.67
N VAL A 119 -13.59 6.94 -12.86
CA VAL A 119 -13.57 5.55 -13.34
C VAL A 119 -14.89 4.90 -12.92
N GLY A 120 -15.79 4.67 -13.86
CA GLY A 120 -16.96 3.82 -13.63
C GLY A 120 -16.50 2.44 -13.17
N ARG A 121 -17.26 1.77 -12.30
CA ARG A 121 -16.94 0.41 -11.85
C ARG A 121 -16.75 -0.46 -13.09
N LEU A 122 -15.52 -0.88 -13.37
CA LEU A 122 -15.21 -1.73 -14.51
C LEU A 122 -16.09 -2.98 -14.39
N GLU A 123 -16.93 -3.21 -15.40
CA GLU A 123 -17.71 -4.44 -15.48
C GLU A 123 -16.72 -5.60 -15.59
N GLU A 124 -16.93 -6.65 -14.79
CA GLU A 124 -16.07 -7.83 -14.83
C GLU A 124 -16.21 -8.47 -16.22
N GLU A 125 -15.14 -8.47 -17.01
CA GLU A 125 -15.01 -9.47 -18.08
C GLU A 125 -14.81 -10.81 -17.39
N ASP A 126 -15.86 -11.63 -17.49
CA ASP A 126 -15.94 -12.98 -16.97
C ASP A 126 -14.68 -13.76 -17.36
N ALA A 127 -13.95 -14.26 -16.36
CA ALA A 127 -12.74 -15.03 -16.56
C ALA A 127 -13.10 -16.27 -17.38
N THR A 128 -12.71 -16.28 -18.66
CA THR A 128 -12.88 -17.44 -19.53
C THR A 128 -12.28 -18.68 -18.86
N PRO A 129 -13.02 -19.81 -18.77
CA PRO A 129 -12.51 -21.00 -18.11
C PRO A 129 -11.28 -21.51 -18.86
N GLU A 130 -10.15 -21.56 -18.16
CA GLU A 130 -8.91 -22.13 -18.66
C GLU A 130 -9.14 -23.60 -19.02
N ALA A 131 -8.81 -23.96 -20.26
CA ALA A 131 -9.10 -25.26 -20.85
C ALA A 131 -8.38 -26.39 -20.12
N THR A 132 -9.14 -27.40 -19.70
CA THR A 132 -8.66 -28.66 -19.13
C THR A 132 -7.75 -29.39 -20.12
N ALA A 133 -6.44 -29.38 -19.88
CA ALA A 133 -5.49 -30.20 -20.64
C ALA A 133 -5.59 -31.67 -20.20
N THR A 134 -6.24 -32.49 -21.03
CA THR A 134 -6.24 -33.96 -20.92
C THR A 134 -4.97 -34.54 -21.59
N THR A 135 -4.17 -35.22 -20.76
CA THR A 135 -3.37 -36.46 -20.98
C THR A 135 -2.78 -36.75 -22.37
N THR A 136 -1.47 -37.04 -22.44
CA THR A 136 -0.93 -38.34 -22.95
C THR A 136 0.51 -38.54 -22.50
N ALA A 137 0.77 -39.58 -21.71
CA ALA A 137 2.11 -40.08 -21.42
C ALA A 137 2.54 -41.04 -22.54
N THR A 138 3.68 -40.77 -23.19
CA THR A 138 4.29 -41.68 -24.18
C THR A 138 5.46 -42.40 -23.54
N THR A 139 5.31 -43.71 -23.36
CA THR A 139 6.37 -44.64 -22.92
C THR A 139 7.30 -44.95 -24.09
N THR A 140 8.57 -44.59 -24.01
CA THR A 140 9.60 -45.01 -24.97
C THR A 140 10.35 -46.22 -24.43
N THR A 141 10.10 -47.39 -25.02
CA THR A 141 10.92 -48.59 -24.89
C THR A 141 11.84 -48.66 -26.11
N THR A 142 13.16 -48.54 -25.93
CA THR A 142 14.13 -48.85 -26.99
C THR A 142 14.83 -50.15 -26.68
N ALA A 143 14.68 -51.09 -27.60
CA ALA A 143 15.24 -52.43 -27.58
C ALA A 143 16.72 -52.46 -28.01
N THR A 144 17.43 -53.42 -27.42
CA THR A 144 18.78 -53.89 -27.72
C THR A 144 18.92 -54.40 -29.16
N ALA A 145 20.04 -54.12 -29.82
CA ALA A 145 20.51 -54.86 -30.98
C ALA A 145 22.02 -55.11 -30.88
N THR A 146 22.34 -56.41 -30.95
CA THR A 146 23.53 -57.16 -31.36
C THR A 146 24.90 -56.49 -31.41
#